data_AF-A0A1H1E4V0-F1
#
_entry.id   AF-A0A1H1E4V0-F1
#
_cell.length_a   1.000
_cell.length_b   1.000
_cell.length_c   1.000
_cell.angle_alpha   90.00
_cell.angle_beta   90.00
_cell.angle_gamma   90.00
#
_symmetry.space_group_name_H-M   'P 1'
#
loop_
_entity.id
_entity.type
_entity.pdbx_description
1 polymer ?
#
loop_
_entity_poly.entity_id
_entity_poly.type
_entity_poly.pdbx_seq_one_letter_code
_entity_poly.pdbx_strand_id
1 'polypeptide(L)'
;MSRRVPEFALVTGLLLGLSTLVSGLVLADEIVTSSLLSALVAYPFVAYAVARDDDPTTVMPPRAILGVGVCFGLALFAASLLDGPSPARALFGLFAGLLVALPPVAYAVRFEAGVNPLHPRTTVLAGVGAGVALLVVGLLADSVAYGAADALLVSLSAAVYGTARGVRFDARTKRVAVAVGVLLGVAVVAVGVARSEPLGDWLAAAMAVTLAPSVYYALTSAEFESGRRRTRR
;
A
#
# COMPACT_ATOMS: atom_id res chain seq x y z
N MET A 1 -29.71 15.18 -17.90
CA MET A 1 -28.41 14.47 -17.72
C MET A 1 -27.54 15.33 -16.82
N SER A 2 -27.31 14.94 -15.56
CA SER A 2 -26.38 15.67 -14.70
C SER A 2 -24.96 15.42 -15.19
N ARG A 3 -24.28 16.48 -15.64
CA ARG A 3 -22.85 16.44 -15.92
C ARG A 3 -22.17 16.11 -14.59
N ARG A 4 -21.54 14.94 -14.49
CA ARG A 4 -20.70 14.63 -13.34
C ARG A 4 -19.45 15.50 -13.47
N VAL A 5 -19.08 16.17 -12.40
CA VAL A 5 -17.93 17.09 -12.37
C VAL A 5 -16.85 16.47 -11.48
N PRO A 6 -16.14 15.42 -11.95
CA PRO A 6 -15.10 14.73 -11.18
C PRO A 6 -13.99 15.68 -10.71
N GLU A 7 -13.77 16.79 -11.41
CA GLU A 7 -12.81 17.84 -11.06
C GLU A 7 -13.15 18.49 -9.72
N PHE A 8 -14.43 18.67 -9.40
CA PHE A 8 -14.85 19.26 -8.12
C PHE A 8 -14.51 18.35 -6.94
N ALA A 9 -14.56 17.03 -7.14
CA ALA A 9 -14.13 16.08 -6.12
C ALA A 9 -12.62 16.21 -5.85
N LEU A 10 -11.79 16.34 -6.90
CA LEU A 10 -10.35 16.56 -6.74
C LEU A 10 -10.05 17.84 -5.96
N VAL A 11 -10.71 18.96 -6.31
CA VAL A 11 -10.55 20.23 -5.59
C VAL A 11 -10.96 20.11 -4.13
N THR A 12 -12.09 19.43 -3.86
CA THR A 12 -12.59 19.21 -2.50
C THR A 12 -11.61 18.36 -1.68
N GLY A 13 -11.15 17.24 -2.23
CA GLY A 13 -10.18 16.38 -1.59
C GLY A 13 -8.85 17.07 -1.31
N LEU A 14 -8.37 17.88 -2.26
CA LEU A 14 -7.16 18.68 -2.10
C LEU A 14 -7.32 19.73 -1.00
N LEU A 15 -8.44 20.46 -1.00
CA LEU A 15 -8.71 21.48 0.01
C LEU A 15 -8.76 20.86 1.41
N LEU A 16 -9.55 19.80 1.58
CA LEU A 16 -9.68 19.12 2.87
C LEU A 16 -8.36 18.51 3.33
N GLY A 17 -7.64 17.82 2.44
CA GLY A 17 -6.33 17.25 2.74
C GLY A 17 -5.32 18.33 3.13
N LEU A 18 -5.25 19.44 2.39
CA LEU A 18 -4.32 20.53 2.70
C LEU A 18 -4.69 21.21 4.02
N SER A 19 -5.98 21.43 4.30
CA SER A 19 -6.43 21.96 5.58
C SER A 19 -6.02 21.03 6.73
N THR A 20 -6.22 19.72 6.61
CA THR A 20 -5.78 18.74 7.61
C THR A 20 -4.27 18.78 7.83
N LEU A 21 -3.48 18.86 6.75
CA LEU A 21 -2.02 18.95 6.82
C LEU A 21 -1.59 20.22 7.56
N VAL A 22 -2.09 21.39 7.15
CA VAL A 22 -1.72 22.68 7.74
C VAL A 22 -2.14 22.74 9.20
N SER A 23 -3.36 22.30 9.54
CA SER A 23 -3.82 22.27 10.93
C SER A 23 -2.96 21.34 11.79
N GLY A 24 -2.61 20.16 11.29
CA GLY A 24 -1.76 19.22 12.02
C GLY A 24 -0.34 19.76 12.24
N LEU A 25 0.26 20.37 11.21
CA LEU A 25 1.57 21.01 11.33
C LEU A 25 1.56 22.18 12.33
N VAL A 26 0.53 23.02 12.31
CA VAL A 26 0.47 24.20 13.19
C VAL A 26 0.13 23.83 14.64
N LEU A 27 -0.72 22.82 14.85
CA LEU A 27 -1.23 22.49 16.19
C LEU A 27 -0.46 21.38 16.90
N ALA A 28 0.13 20.43 16.16
CA ALA A 28 0.76 19.24 16.73
C ALA A 28 2.26 19.12 16.41
N ASP A 29 2.80 19.89 15.45
CA ASP A 29 4.19 19.81 14.99
C ASP A 29 4.62 18.40 14.51
N GLU A 30 3.65 17.58 14.08
CA GLU A 30 3.88 16.20 13.63
C GLU A 30 3.75 16.09 12.11
N ILE A 31 4.87 16.16 11.39
CA ILE A 31 4.89 16.15 9.91
C ILE A 31 4.32 14.85 9.34
N VAL A 32 4.80 13.69 9.82
CA VAL A 32 4.44 12.38 9.24
C VAL A 32 2.97 12.06 9.51
N THR A 33 2.52 12.18 10.75
CA THR A 33 1.11 11.92 11.14
C THR A 33 0.15 12.83 10.38
N SER A 34 0.43 14.13 10.31
CA SER A 34 -0.41 15.10 9.61
C SER A 34 -0.47 14.81 8.11
N SER A 35 0.64 14.37 7.51
CA SER A 35 0.69 13.96 6.11
C SER A 35 -0.13 12.71 5.82
N LEU A 36 -0.09 11.71 6.71
CA LEU A 36 -0.90 10.50 6.58
C LEU A 36 -2.40 10.80 6.69
N LEU A 37 -2.80 11.63 7.66
CA LEU A 37 -4.19 12.05 7.81
C LEU A 37 -4.67 12.87 6.61
N SER A 38 -3.83 13.77 6.10
CA SER A 38 -4.10 14.52 4.87
C SER A 38 -4.36 13.59 3.68
N ALA A 39 -3.49 12.60 3.47
CA ALA A 39 -3.64 11.62 2.39
C ALA A 39 -4.90 10.76 2.58
N LEU A 40 -5.19 10.32 3.81
CA LEU A 40 -6.39 9.56 4.15
C LEU A 40 -7.67 10.34 3.84
N VAL A 41 -7.67 11.65 4.09
CA VAL A 41 -8.79 12.55 3.77
C VAL A 41 -8.92 12.78 2.27
N ALA A 42 -7.81 12.94 1.55
CA ALA A 42 -7.82 13.27 0.12
C ALA A 42 -8.15 12.07 -0.78
N TYR A 43 -7.65 10.87 -0.49
CA TYR A 43 -7.74 9.73 -1.41
C TYR A 43 -9.15 9.26 -1.77
N PRO A 44 -10.17 9.26 -0.88
CA PRO A 44 -11.52 8.90 -1.26
C PRO A 44 -12.08 9.79 -2.38
N PHE A 45 -11.73 11.08 -2.39
CA PHE A 45 -12.15 12.02 -3.42
C PHE A 45 -11.42 11.79 -4.75
N VAL A 46 -10.11 11.51 -4.69
CA VAL A 46 -9.32 11.14 -5.87
C VAL A 46 -9.85 9.83 -6.47
N ALA A 47 -10.10 8.83 -5.64
CA ALA A 47 -10.68 7.56 -6.06
C ALA A 47 -12.06 7.76 -6.70
N TYR A 48 -12.91 8.61 -6.13
CA TYR A 48 -14.20 8.98 -6.70
C TYR A 48 -14.04 9.64 -8.08
N ALA A 49 -13.16 10.62 -8.22
CA ALA A 49 -12.89 11.30 -9.49
C ALA A 49 -12.44 10.28 -10.56
N VAL A 50 -11.45 9.44 -10.26
CA VAL A 50 -10.96 8.40 -11.17
C VAL A 50 -12.03 7.37 -11.54
N ALA A 51 -12.97 7.07 -10.64
CA ALA A 51 -14.05 6.10 -10.88
C ALA A 51 -15.22 6.66 -11.68
N ARG A 52 -15.32 8.00 -11.79
CA ARG A 52 -16.48 8.68 -12.40
C ARG A 52 -16.15 9.51 -13.63
N ASP A 53 -14.88 9.83 -13.84
CA ASP A 53 -14.36 10.43 -15.05
C ASP A 53 -14.19 9.36 -16.15
N ASP A 54 -14.54 9.73 -17.38
CA ASP A 54 -14.39 8.87 -18.56
C ASP A 54 -12.94 8.84 -19.04
N ASP A 55 -12.20 9.95 -18.88
CA ASP A 55 -10.77 10.04 -19.21
C ASP A 55 -9.98 10.85 -18.16
N PRO A 56 -9.72 10.25 -16.98
CA PRO A 56 -9.00 10.91 -15.90
C PRO A 56 -7.54 11.23 -16.26
N THR A 57 -6.99 10.66 -17.33
CA THR A 57 -5.56 10.80 -17.67
C THR A 57 -5.22 12.19 -18.21
N THR A 58 -6.22 12.93 -18.68
CA THR A 58 -6.09 14.31 -19.16
C THR A 58 -5.74 15.29 -18.03
N VAL A 59 -6.39 15.14 -16.88
CA VAL A 59 -6.18 15.98 -15.69
C VAL A 59 -5.09 15.40 -14.78
N MET A 60 -4.96 14.07 -14.74
CA MET A 60 -4.01 13.36 -13.89
C MET A 60 -3.07 12.49 -14.75
N PRO A 61 -2.04 13.07 -15.39
CA PRO A 61 -1.11 12.31 -16.21
C PRO A 61 -0.44 11.18 -15.39
N PRO A 62 -0.58 9.90 -15.77
CA PRO A 62 -0.16 8.76 -14.94
C PRO A 62 1.29 8.81 -14.46
N ARG A 63 2.21 9.26 -15.33
CA ARG A 63 3.64 9.40 -14.98
C ARG A 63 3.91 10.54 -14.01
N ALA A 64 3.19 11.65 -14.12
CA ALA A 64 3.33 12.78 -13.21
C ALA A 64 2.79 12.41 -11.83
N ILE A 65 1.61 11.79 -11.77
CA ILE A 65 1.02 11.32 -10.51
C ILE A 65 1.91 10.28 -9.82
N LEU A 66 2.47 9.34 -10.58
CA LEU A 66 3.47 8.41 -10.06
C LEU A 66 4.66 9.15 -9.45
N GLY A 67 5.26 10.07 -10.20
CA GLY A 67 6.43 10.83 -9.77
C GLY A 67 6.15 11.60 -8.47
N VAL A 68 5.03 12.33 -8.41
CA VAL A 68 4.61 13.06 -7.20
C VAL A 68 4.38 12.12 -6.03
N GLY A 69 3.67 11.02 -6.24
CA GLY A 69 3.39 10.04 -5.18
C GLY A 69 4.64 9.38 -4.61
N VAL A 70 5.56 8.97 -5.49
CA VAL A 70 6.85 8.38 -5.08
C VAL A 70 7.72 9.40 -4.38
N CYS A 71 7.86 10.61 -4.92
CA CYS A 71 8.62 11.68 -4.27
C CYS A 71 8.05 12.02 -2.89
N PHE A 72 6.73 12.08 -2.74
CA PHE A 72 6.11 12.35 -1.45
C PHE A 72 6.33 11.21 -0.46
N GLY A 73 6.18 9.95 -0.89
CA GLY A 73 6.49 8.80 -0.05
C GLY A 73 7.96 8.77 0.41
N LEU A 74 8.91 9.08 -0.50
CA LEU A 74 10.32 9.20 -0.17
C LEU A 74 10.61 10.36 0.80
N ALA A 75 9.90 11.49 0.66
CA ALA A 75 10.03 12.61 1.57
C ALA A 75 9.56 12.25 2.99
N LEU A 76 8.48 11.48 3.14
CA LEU A 76 8.02 10.99 4.46
C LEU A 76 9.01 10.01 5.08
N PHE A 77 9.56 9.09 4.28
CA PHE A 77 10.62 8.20 4.74
C PHE A 77 11.84 8.99 5.23
N ALA A 78 12.30 9.97 4.43
CA ALA A 78 13.44 10.82 4.79
C ALA A 78 13.15 11.66 6.04
N ALA A 79 11.97 12.27 6.14
CA ALA A 79 11.55 13.04 7.31
C ALA A 79 11.62 12.20 8.59
N SER A 80 11.10 10.96 8.54
CA SER A 80 11.15 10.06 9.69
C SER A 80 12.57 9.72 10.15
N LEU A 81 13.53 9.60 9.21
CA LEU A 81 14.93 9.38 9.54
C LEU A 81 15.62 10.65 10.07
N LEU A 82 15.24 11.83 9.58
CA LEU A 82 15.76 13.11 10.05
C LEU A 82 15.32 13.41 11.48
N ASP A 83 14.11 13.00 11.88
CA ASP A 83 13.66 13.09 13.27
C ASP A 83 14.52 12.26 14.22
N GLY A 84 15.26 11.28 13.68
CA GLY A 84 16.33 10.56 14.37
C GLY A 84 16.50 9.14 13.81
N PRO A 85 17.71 8.79 13.34
CA PRO A 85 17.93 7.57 12.57
C PRO A 85 17.93 6.33 13.46
N SER A 86 16.95 5.45 13.27
CA SER A 86 16.92 4.12 13.87
C SER A 86 16.21 3.14 12.93
N PRO A 87 16.46 1.82 13.05
CA PRO A 87 15.76 0.81 12.25
C PRO A 87 14.23 0.87 12.44
N ALA A 88 13.74 1.09 13.66
CA ALA A 88 12.32 1.25 13.93
C ALA A 88 11.71 2.48 13.25
N ARG A 89 12.42 3.63 13.26
CA ARG A 89 12.00 4.82 12.52
C ARG A 89 12.05 4.62 11.01
N ALA A 90 13.04 3.89 10.50
CA ALA A 90 13.10 3.54 9.08
C ALA A 90 11.86 2.75 8.65
N LEU A 91 11.45 1.75 9.43
CA LEU A 91 10.23 0.96 9.15
C LEU A 91 8.97 1.82 9.25
N PHE A 92 8.84 2.65 10.28
CA PHE A 92 7.70 3.58 10.37
C PHE A 92 7.64 4.55 9.17
N GLY A 93 8.76 5.16 8.80
CA GLY A 93 8.85 6.04 7.65
C GLY A 93 8.56 5.31 6.33
N LEU A 94 8.96 4.04 6.21
CA LEU A 94 8.72 3.22 5.03
C LEU A 94 7.22 2.91 4.92
N PHE A 95 6.60 2.52 6.03
CA PHE A 95 5.16 2.32 6.12
C PHE A 95 4.39 3.56 5.70
N ALA A 96 4.75 4.72 6.26
CA ALA A 96 4.12 5.99 5.90
C ALA A 96 4.31 6.30 4.40
N GLY A 97 5.52 6.11 3.90
CA GLY A 97 5.86 6.33 2.50
C GLY A 97 5.09 5.41 1.55
N LEU A 98 4.97 4.12 1.89
CA LEU A 98 4.22 3.12 1.12
C LEU A 98 2.73 3.45 1.09
N LEU A 99 2.13 3.81 2.23
CA LEU A 99 0.70 4.18 2.28
C LEU A 99 0.35 5.33 1.33
N VAL A 100 1.26 6.29 1.18
CA VAL A 100 1.07 7.45 0.31
C VAL A 100 1.48 7.17 -1.14
N ALA A 101 2.52 6.36 -1.38
CA ALA A 101 3.00 6.09 -2.72
C ALA A 101 2.17 5.03 -3.45
N LEU A 102 1.58 4.07 -2.74
CA LEU A 102 0.90 2.93 -3.37
C LEU A 102 -0.35 3.30 -4.19
N PRO A 103 -1.24 4.21 -3.78
CA PRO A 103 -2.37 4.59 -4.62
C PRO A 103 -1.95 5.26 -5.95
N PRO A 104 -1.01 6.23 -5.98
CA PRO A 104 -0.41 6.72 -7.22
C PRO A 104 0.26 5.64 -8.08
N VAL A 105 0.96 4.69 -7.46
CA VAL A 105 1.55 3.54 -8.17
C VAL A 105 0.46 2.69 -8.82
N ALA A 106 -0.60 2.35 -8.08
CA ALA A 106 -1.74 1.58 -8.59
C ALA A 106 -2.43 2.32 -9.74
N TYR A 107 -2.62 3.64 -9.63
CA TYR A 107 -3.13 4.48 -10.71
C TYR A 107 -2.24 4.38 -11.97
N ALA A 108 -0.93 4.56 -11.82
CA ALA A 108 0.01 4.50 -12.94
C ALA A 108 0.09 3.11 -13.59
N VAL A 109 -0.04 2.04 -12.81
CA VAL A 109 -0.10 0.67 -13.32
C VAL A 109 -1.39 0.45 -14.12
N ARG A 110 -2.54 0.89 -13.59
CA ARG A 110 -3.85 0.77 -14.23
C ARG A 110 -3.92 1.49 -15.58
N PHE A 111 -3.28 2.65 -15.69
CA PHE A 111 -3.21 3.45 -16.92
C PHE A 111 -1.89 3.25 -17.68
N GLU A 112 -1.27 2.08 -17.51
CA GLU A 112 -0.15 1.57 -18.32
C GLU A 112 1.06 2.50 -18.48
N ALA A 113 1.42 3.26 -17.45
CA ALA A 113 2.57 4.18 -17.49
C ALA A 113 3.92 3.51 -17.81
N GLY A 114 4.00 2.17 -17.70
CA GLY A 114 5.05 1.34 -18.31
C GLY A 114 6.43 1.48 -17.66
N VAL A 115 6.49 1.68 -16.34
CA VAL A 115 7.72 2.11 -15.65
C VAL A 115 8.62 1.01 -15.10
N ASN A 116 8.13 -0.22 -14.98
CA ASN A 116 8.92 -1.31 -14.42
C ASN A 116 9.60 -2.10 -15.56
N PRO A 117 10.95 -2.08 -15.66
CA PRO A 117 11.68 -2.78 -16.70
C PRO A 117 11.78 -4.30 -16.44
N LEU A 118 11.45 -4.75 -15.23
CA LEU A 118 11.59 -6.15 -14.84
C LEU A 118 10.43 -7.00 -15.37
N HIS A 119 10.73 -8.25 -15.67
CA HIS A 119 9.70 -9.24 -16.00
C HIS A 119 8.72 -9.39 -14.81
N PRO A 120 7.41 -9.59 -15.06
CA PRO A 120 6.40 -9.63 -13.99
C PRO A 120 6.68 -10.68 -12.91
N ARG A 121 7.16 -11.88 -13.28
CA ARG A 121 7.51 -12.94 -12.32
C ARG A 121 8.68 -12.57 -11.41
N THR A 122 9.71 -11.90 -11.95
CA THR A 122 10.85 -11.42 -11.15
C THR A 122 10.41 -10.31 -10.21
N THR A 123 9.49 -9.45 -10.63
CA THR A 123 8.89 -8.42 -9.75
C THR A 123 8.16 -9.06 -8.57
N VAL A 124 7.34 -10.09 -8.81
CA VAL A 124 6.66 -10.83 -7.73
C VAL A 124 7.66 -11.45 -6.76
N LEU A 125 8.66 -12.17 -7.29
CA LEU A 125 9.68 -12.83 -6.45
C LEU A 125 10.49 -11.82 -5.63
N ALA A 126 10.90 -10.70 -6.25
CA ALA A 126 11.62 -9.64 -5.57
C ALA A 126 10.77 -8.98 -4.48
N GLY A 127 9.48 -8.71 -4.76
CA GLY A 127 8.57 -8.15 -3.77
C GLY A 127 8.31 -9.07 -2.58
N VAL A 128 8.10 -10.37 -2.83
CA VAL A 128 7.97 -11.37 -1.75
C VAL A 128 9.27 -11.48 -0.95
N GLY A 129 10.43 -11.52 -1.62
CA GLY A 129 11.72 -11.56 -0.94
C GLY A 129 11.98 -10.31 -0.09
N ALA A 130 11.68 -9.12 -0.61
CA ALA A 130 11.75 -7.88 0.12
C ALA A 130 10.79 -7.87 1.32
N GLY A 131 9.57 -8.38 1.16
CA GLY A 131 8.63 -8.49 2.27
C GLY A 131 9.12 -9.42 3.38
N VAL A 132 9.69 -10.58 3.03
CA VAL A 132 10.31 -11.47 4.02
C VAL A 132 11.46 -10.75 4.75
N ALA A 133 12.30 -10.03 4.02
CA ALA A 133 13.39 -9.25 4.62
C ALA A 133 12.86 -8.18 5.58
N LEU A 134 11.81 -7.45 5.21
CA LEU A 134 11.18 -6.42 6.04
C LEU A 134 10.56 -7.00 7.32
N LEU A 135 9.91 -8.16 7.24
CA LEU A 135 9.38 -8.86 8.41
C LEU A 135 10.51 -9.25 9.38
N VAL A 136 11.63 -9.78 8.85
CA VAL A 136 12.81 -10.12 9.65
C VAL A 136 13.43 -8.88 10.27
N VAL A 137 13.60 -7.79 9.52
CA VAL A 137 14.12 -6.52 10.04
C VAL A 137 13.21 -5.98 11.14
N GLY A 138 11.89 -6.03 10.98
CA GLY A 138 10.92 -5.65 12.02
C GLY A 138 11.07 -6.46 13.31
N LEU A 139 11.31 -7.76 13.20
CA LEU A 139 11.56 -8.63 14.34
C LEU A 139 12.87 -8.31 15.08
N LEU A 140 13.91 -7.92 14.34
CA LEU A 140 15.22 -7.58 14.89
C LEU A 140 15.28 -6.15 15.45
N ALA A 141 14.42 -5.25 14.95
CA ALA A 141 14.34 -3.85 15.33
C ALA A 141 13.30 -3.58 16.43
N ASP A 142 12.71 -4.62 17.03
CA ASP A 142 11.58 -4.55 17.98
C ASP A 142 10.43 -3.66 17.47
N SER A 143 10.15 -3.77 16.17
CA SER A 143 9.14 -3.00 15.45
C SER A 143 8.31 -3.90 14.54
N VAL A 144 7.86 -5.03 15.12
CA VAL A 144 7.24 -6.14 14.39
C VAL A 144 5.97 -5.71 13.66
N ALA A 145 5.21 -4.77 14.22
CA ALA A 145 3.99 -4.23 13.60
C ALA A 145 4.29 -3.53 12.27
N TYR A 146 5.24 -2.59 12.25
CA TYR A 146 5.62 -1.87 11.01
C TYR A 146 6.31 -2.79 10.03
N GLY A 147 7.24 -3.65 10.47
CA GLY A 147 7.88 -4.62 9.59
C GLY A 147 6.90 -5.58 8.92
N ALA A 148 5.87 -6.04 9.64
CA ALA A 148 4.81 -6.88 9.07
C ALA A 148 3.88 -6.11 8.13
N ALA A 149 3.56 -4.85 8.45
CA ALA A 149 2.76 -3.99 7.59
C ALA A 149 3.48 -3.69 6.27
N ASP A 150 4.76 -3.33 6.31
CA ASP A 150 5.59 -3.10 5.13
C ASP A 150 5.75 -4.39 4.31
N ALA A 151 5.99 -5.52 4.98
CA ALA A 151 6.08 -6.81 4.34
C ALA A 151 4.80 -7.16 3.58
N LEU A 152 3.64 -6.92 4.20
CA LEU A 152 2.33 -7.09 3.59
C LEU A 152 2.18 -6.18 2.37
N LEU A 153 2.38 -4.87 2.54
CA LEU A 153 2.21 -3.87 1.48
C LEU A 153 3.09 -4.18 0.27
N VAL A 154 4.39 -4.41 0.48
CA VAL A 154 5.34 -4.68 -0.61
C VAL A 154 5.02 -6.01 -1.32
N SER A 155 4.81 -7.09 -0.58
CA SER A 155 4.54 -8.41 -1.16
C SER A 155 3.20 -8.43 -1.90
N LEU A 156 2.17 -7.84 -1.31
CA LEU A 156 0.84 -7.76 -1.88
C LEU A 156 0.83 -6.90 -3.15
N SER A 157 1.43 -5.72 -3.11
CA SER A 157 1.53 -4.84 -4.28
C SER A 157 2.30 -5.50 -5.42
N ALA A 158 3.38 -6.23 -5.13
CA ALA A 158 4.11 -6.98 -6.15
C ALA A 158 3.27 -8.12 -6.76
N ALA A 159 2.51 -8.85 -5.94
CA ALA A 159 1.61 -9.91 -6.41
C ALA A 159 0.45 -9.38 -7.26
N VAL A 160 -0.18 -8.28 -6.83
CA VAL A 160 -1.23 -7.58 -7.59
C VAL A 160 -0.68 -7.05 -8.91
N TYR A 161 0.49 -6.40 -8.88
CA TYR A 161 1.18 -5.94 -10.09
C TYR A 161 1.46 -7.11 -11.06
N GLY A 162 2.00 -8.22 -10.56
CA GLY A 162 2.25 -9.41 -11.35
C GLY A 162 0.98 -9.93 -12.04
N THR A 163 -0.13 -9.93 -11.32
CA THR A 163 -1.45 -10.37 -11.84
C THR A 163 -1.98 -9.44 -12.92
N ALA A 164 -1.91 -8.13 -12.68
CA ALA A 164 -2.27 -7.11 -13.67
C ALA A 164 -1.41 -7.22 -14.95
N ARG A 165 -0.20 -7.77 -14.84
CA ARG A 165 0.72 -8.04 -15.96
C ARG A 165 0.67 -9.50 -16.46
N GLY A 166 -0.36 -10.26 -16.11
CA GLY A 166 -0.65 -11.58 -16.67
C GLY A 166 -0.05 -12.78 -15.94
N VAL A 167 0.61 -12.59 -14.80
CA VAL A 167 1.02 -13.71 -13.93
C VAL A 167 -0.22 -14.36 -13.33
N ARG A 168 -0.39 -15.66 -13.56
CA ARG A 168 -1.47 -16.44 -12.94
C ARG A 168 -0.89 -17.39 -11.91
N PHE A 169 -1.44 -17.32 -10.69
CA PHE A 169 -1.15 -18.29 -9.64
C PHE A 169 -2.18 -19.41 -9.68
N ASP A 170 -1.70 -20.65 -9.71
CA ASP A 170 -2.54 -21.84 -9.65
C ASP A 170 -3.15 -22.04 -8.25
N ALA A 171 -4.16 -22.91 -8.16
CA ALA A 171 -4.84 -23.19 -6.90
C ALA A 171 -3.89 -23.76 -5.84
N ARG A 172 -2.86 -24.51 -6.26
CA ARG A 172 -1.86 -25.08 -5.36
C ARG A 172 -1.01 -23.97 -4.73
N THR A 173 -0.47 -23.03 -5.51
CA THR A 173 0.31 -21.91 -4.98
C THR A 173 -0.52 -21.07 -4.02
N LYS A 174 -1.79 -20.81 -4.33
CA LYS A 174 -2.70 -20.07 -3.43
C LYS A 174 -2.91 -20.80 -2.09
N ARG A 175 -3.12 -22.11 -2.10
CA ARG A 175 -3.27 -22.92 -0.87
C ARG A 175 -1.98 -22.95 -0.05
N VAL A 176 -0.83 -23.09 -0.71
CA VAL A 176 0.48 -23.03 -0.05
C VAL A 176 0.70 -21.66 0.59
N ALA A 177 0.38 -20.57 -0.12
CA ALA A 177 0.49 -19.22 0.43
C ALA A 177 -0.38 -19.02 1.69
N VAL A 178 -1.61 -19.55 1.70
CA VAL A 178 -2.47 -19.54 2.90
C VAL A 178 -1.83 -20.33 4.04
N ALA A 179 -1.37 -21.55 3.78
CA ALA A 179 -0.75 -22.39 4.81
C ALA A 179 0.52 -21.73 5.39
N VAL A 180 1.37 -21.19 4.54
CA VAL A 180 2.58 -20.44 4.95
C VAL A 180 2.21 -19.21 5.75
N GLY A 181 1.21 -18.43 5.32
CA GLY A 181 0.75 -17.25 6.06
C GLY A 181 0.25 -17.58 7.47
N VAL A 182 -0.55 -18.64 7.60
CA VAL A 182 -1.03 -19.12 8.91
C VAL A 182 0.14 -19.59 9.79
N LEU A 183 1.05 -20.40 9.25
CA LEU A 183 2.21 -20.90 9.99
C LEU A 183 3.12 -19.76 10.46
N LEU A 184 3.38 -18.77 9.60
CA LEU A 184 4.14 -17.57 9.95
C LEU A 184 3.42 -16.74 11.01
N GLY A 185 2.09 -16.55 10.89
CA GLY A 185 1.30 -15.86 11.90
C GLY A 185 1.41 -16.51 13.28
N VAL A 186 1.28 -17.83 13.36
CA VAL A 186 1.46 -18.60 14.60
C VAL A 186 2.88 -18.44 15.14
N ALA A 187 3.90 -18.55 14.28
CA ALA A 187 5.30 -18.39 14.67
C ALA A 187 5.58 -16.98 15.24
N VAL A 188 5.06 -15.93 14.62
CA VAL A 188 5.19 -14.55 15.10
C VAL A 188 4.60 -14.41 16.51
N VAL A 189 3.37 -14.87 16.74
CA VAL A 189 2.75 -14.83 18.08
C VAL A 189 3.56 -15.63 19.10
N ALA A 190 4.03 -16.83 18.72
CA ALA A 190 4.83 -17.67 19.61
C ALA A 190 6.14 -16.98 20.04
N VAL A 191 6.79 -16.24 19.15
CA VAL A 191 7.98 -15.43 19.49
C VAL A 191 7.62 -14.30 20.45
N GLY A 192 6.50 -13.60 20.23
CA GLY A 192 6.03 -12.55 21.14
C GLY A 192 5.76 -13.06 22.55
N VAL A 193 5.09 -14.21 22.67
CA VAL A 193 4.86 -14.90 23.95
C VAL A 193 6.18 -15.29 24.61
N ALA A 194 7.12 -15.86 23.85
CA ALA A 194 8.42 -16.28 24.37
C ALA A 194 9.27 -15.10 24.89
N ARG A 195 9.10 -13.91 24.30
CA ARG A 195 9.77 -12.68 24.73
C ARG A 195 9.06 -11.96 25.89
N SER A 196 7.90 -12.44 26.34
CA SER A 196 7.07 -11.79 27.38
C SER A 196 6.67 -10.34 27.04
N GLU A 197 6.54 -10.04 25.74
CA GLU A 197 6.18 -8.71 25.23
C GLU A 197 4.64 -8.51 25.20
N PRO A 198 4.16 -7.26 25.19
CA PRO A 198 2.75 -6.96 24.96
C PRO A 198 2.24 -7.55 23.64
N LEU A 199 1.20 -8.38 23.70
CA LEU A 199 0.74 -9.16 22.54
C LEU A 199 0.09 -8.34 21.41
N GLY A 200 -0.25 -7.07 21.64
CA GLY A 200 -0.97 -6.23 20.66
C GLY A 200 -0.27 -6.17 19.30
N ASP A 201 0.99 -5.80 19.28
CA ASP A 201 1.78 -5.64 18.05
C ASP A 201 2.05 -6.97 17.35
N TRP A 202 2.27 -8.03 18.13
CA TRP A 202 2.48 -9.38 17.62
C TRP A 202 1.21 -9.97 17.00
N LEU A 203 0.04 -9.72 17.59
CA LEU A 203 -1.24 -10.11 17.01
C LEU A 203 -1.53 -9.31 15.74
N ALA A 204 -1.27 -8.00 15.72
CA ALA A 204 -1.40 -7.18 14.51
C ALA A 204 -0.50 -7.70 13.37
N ALA A 205 0.76 -7.98 13.66
CA ALA A 205 1.70 -8.56 12.72
C ALA A 205 1.25 -9.94 12.20
N ALA A 206 0.80 -10.81 13.11
CA ALA A 206 0.30 -12.13 12.74
C ALA A 206 -0.95 -12.07 11.86
N MET A 207 -1.88 -11.15 12.16
CA MET A 207 -3.05 -10.89 11.32
C MET A 207 -2.64 -10.40 9.93
N ALA A 208 -1.70 -9.46 9.84
CA ALA A 208 -1.22 -8.93 8.56
C ALA A 208 -0.67 -10.05 7.65
N VAL A 209 0.19 -10.92 8.19
CA VAL A 209 0.79 -12.02 7.42
C VAL A 209 -0.23 -13.11 7.08
N THR A 210 -1.14 -13.42 8.00
CA THR A 210 -2.17 -14.47 7.80
C THR A 210 -3.22 -14.04 6.78
N LEU A 211 -3.61 -12.76 6.78
CA LEU A 211 -4.67 -12.24 5.91
C LEU A 211 -4.17 -11.86 4.51
N ALA A 212 -2.86 -11.74 4.30
CA ALA A 212 -2.28 -11.34 3.01
C ALA A 212 -2.86 -12.13 1.80
N PRO A 213 -2.97 -13.47 1.84
CA PRO A 213 -3.53 -14.23 0.72
C PRO A 213 -5.02 -13.96 0.48
N SER A 214 -5.79 -13.71 1.54
CA SER A 214 -7.22 -13.38 1.47
C SER A 214 -7.44 -12.00 0.86
N VAL A 215 -6.63 -11.01 1.26
CA VAL A 215 -6.65 -9.66 0.68
C VAL A 215 -6.26 -9.72 -0.79
N TYR A 216 -5.19 -10.45 -1.13
CA TYR A 216 -4.80 -10.68 -2.52
C TYR A 216 -5.94 -11.29 -3.34
N TYR A 217 -6.63 -12.30 -2.82
CA TYR A 217 -7.76 -12.91 -3.49
C TYR A 217 -8.90 -11.92 -3.72
N ALA A 218 -9.28 -11.16 -2.69
CA ALA A 218 -10.34 -10.16 -2.80
C ALA A 218 -10.02 -9.11 -3.87
N LEU A 219 -8.80 -8.56 -3.86
CA LEU A 219 -8.36 -7.54 -4.82
C LEU A 219 -8.33 -8.07 -6.26
N THR A 220 -7.89 -9.31 -6.47
CA THR A 220 -7.78 -9.88 -7.82
C THR A 220 -9.09 -10.47 -8.35
N SER A 221 -10.01 -10.90 -7.49
CA SER A 221 -11.31 -11.44 -7.89
C SER A 221 -12.30 -10.37 -8.40
N ALA A 222 -12.25 -9.16 -7.86
CA ALA A 222 -13.15 -8.06 -8.21
C ALA A 222 -12.98 -7.55 -9.65
N GLU A 223 -11.75 -7.65 -10.18
CA GLU A 223 -11.44 -7.31 -11.58
C GLU A 223 -12.06 -8.31 -12.58
N PHE A 224 -12.18 -9.59 -12.21
CA PHE A 224 -12.77 -10.61 -13.09
C PHE A 224 -14.29 -10.45 -13.25
N GLU A 225 -15.01 -10.03 -12.20
CA GLU A 225 -16.47 -9.84 -12.29
C GLU A 225 -16.85 -8.60 -13.11
N SER A 226 -16.07 -7.53 -13.01
CA SER A 226 -16.30 -6.29 -13.76
C SER A 226 -16.02 -6.45 -15.26
N GLY A 227 -15.02 -7.24 -15.65
CA GLY A 227 -14.78 -7.63 -17.04
C GLY A 227 -15.91 -8.45 -17.67
N ARG A 228 -16.46 -9.43 -16.93
CA ARG A 228 -17.56 -10.29 -17.40
C ARG A 228 -18.88 -9.54 -17.65
N ARG A 229 -19.14 -8.46 -16.90
CA ARG A 229 -20.32 -7.60 -17.10
C ARG A 229 -20.19 -6.72 -18.35
N ARG A 230 -18.98 -6.32 -18.73
CA ARG A 230 -18.74 -5.54 -19.96
C ARG A 230 -18.91 -6.36 -21.24
N THR A 231 -18.58 -7.65 -21.24
CA THR A 231 -18.77 -8.53 -22.40
C THR A 231 -20.20 -9.02 -22.63
N ARG A 232 -21.13 -8.72 -21.71
CA ARG A 232 -22.55 -9.13 -21.78
C ARG A 232 -23.50 -8.00 -22.16
N ARG A 233 -22.99 -6.79 -22.38
CA ARG A 233 -23.75 -5.64 -22.91
C ARG A 233 -23.25 -5.33 -24.31
#